data_AF-A0A267M6H8-F1
#
_entry.id   AF-A0A267M6H8-F1
#
_cell.length_a   1.000
_cell.length_b   1.000
_cell.length_c   1.000
_cell.angle_alpha   90.00
_cell.angle_beta   90.00
_cell.angle_gamma   90.00
#
_symmetry.space_group_name_H-M   'P 1'
#
loop_
_entity.id
_entity.type
_entity.pdbx_description
1 polymer ?
#
loop_
_entity_poly.entity_id
_entity_poly.type
_entity_poly.pdbx_seq_one_letter_code
_entity_poly.pdbx_strand_id
1 'polypeptide(L)' 'MFDTILDNLNTIQNEMVAMFKQQYEWGWFGDDKATSNAVLQGYVRTNALSPEGYKKITGEDYEGSTSQS' A
#
# COMPACT_ATOMS: atom_id res chain seq x y z
N MET A 1 -10.97 -22.35 14.46
CA MET A 1 -10.97 -21.06 15.19
C MET A 1 -9.79 -20.20 14.77
N PHE A 2 -8.56 -20.72 14.80
CA PHE A 2 -7.38 -20.00 14.31
C PHE A 2 -7.47 -19.66 12.80
N ASP A 3 -7.90 -20.62 11.98
CA ASP A 3 -8.03 -20.41 10.52
C ASP A 3 -9.05 -19.31 10.17
N THR A 4 -10.18 -19.25 10.88
CA THR A 4 -11.19 -18.20 10.70
C THR A 4 -10.64 -16.81 11.06
N ILE A 5 -9.79 -16.72 12.09
CA ILE A 5 -9.14 -15.46 12.46
C ILE A 5 -8.18 -15.04 11.35
N LEU A 6 -7.39 -15.97 10.81
CA LEU A 6 -6.47 -15.69 9.70
C LEU A 6 -7.21 -15.24 8.44
N ASP A 7 -8.29 -15.90 8.07
CA ASP A 7 -9.13 -15.51 6.91
C ASP A 7 -9.73 -14.12 7.09
N ASN A 8 -10.22 -13.80 8.29
CA ASN A 8 -10.74 -12.47 8.58
C ASN A 8 -9.66 -11.39 8.48
N LEU A 9 -8.45 -11.66 9.00
CA LEU A 9 -7.33 -10.73 8.90
C LEU A 9 -6.89 -10.51 7.45
N ASN A 10 -6.85 -11.57 6.63
CA ASN A 10 -6.55 -11.46 5.21
C ASN A 10 -7.61 -10.66 4.46
N THR A 11 -8.89 -10.85 4.80
CA THR A 11 -10.00 -10.10 4.21
C THR A 11 -9.87 -8.61 4.51
N ILE A 12 -9.63 -8.24 5.78
CA ILE A 12 -9.44 -6.85 6.20
C ILE A 12 -8.25 -6.20 5.48
N GLN A 13 -7.13 -6.91 5.34
CA GLN A 13 -5.97 -6.39 4.61
C GLN A 13 -6.28 -6.13 3.13
N ASN A 14 -7.02 -7.02 2.47
CA ASN A 14 -7.42 -6.83 1.08
C ASN A 14 -8.37 -5.63 0.92
N GLU A 15 -9.31 -5.45 1.85
CA GLU A 15 -10.22 -4.30 1.86
C GLU A 15 -9.46 -2.98 2.06
N MET A 16 -8.49 -2.94 2.97
CA MET A 16 -7.63 -1.77 3.18
C MET A 16 -6.87 -1.38 1.91
N VAL A 17 -6.27 -2.35 1.22
CA VAL A 17 -5.55 -2.11 -0.05
C VAL A 17 -6.51 -1.61 -1.13
N ALA A 18 -7.73 -2.17 -1.20
CA ALA A 18 -8.75 -1.70 -2.14
C ALA A 18 -9.18 -0.25 -1.86
N MET A 19 -9.34 0.13 -0.59
CA MET A 19 -9.65 1.51 -0.20
C MET A 19 -8.52 2.48 -0.59
N PHE A 20 -7.26 2.14 -0.32
CA PHE A 20 -6.13 2.98 -0.75
C PHE A 20 -6.03 3.07 -2.26
N LYS A 21 -6.35 2.00 -3.00
CA LYS A 21 -6.40 2.06 -4.46
C LYS A 21 -7.43 3.06 -4.97
N GLN A 22 -8.63 3.05 -4.38
CA GLN A 22 -9.67 4.00 -4.75
C GLN A 22 -9.27 5.45 -4.43
N GLN A 23 -8.67 5.69 -3.26
CA GLN A 23 -8.14 7.01 -2.88
C GLN A 23 -7.03 7.48 -3.82
N TYR A 24 -6.18 6.57 -4.27
CA TYR A 24 -5.14 6.84 -5.26
C TYR A 24 -5.73 7.24 -6.62
N GLU A 25 -6.74 6.53 -7.09
CA GLU A 25 -7.47 6.86 -8.33
C GLU A 25 -8.23 8.19 -8.24
N TRP A 26 -8.62 8.60 -7.02
CA TRP A 26 -9.24 9.91 -6.75
C TRP A 26 -8.25 11.05 -6.54
N GLY A 27 -6.94 10.79 -6.57
CA GLY A 27 -5.91 11.81 -6.36
C GLY A 27 -5.79 12.29 -4.90
N TRP A 28 -6.26 11.53 -3.92
CA TRP A 28 -6.19 11.93 -2.51
C TRP A 28 -4.76 12.06 -1.97
N PHE A 29 -3.81 11.33 -2.56
CA PHE A 29 -2.42 11.32 -2.12
C PHE A 29 -1.54 12.37 -2.82
N GLY A 30 -2.07 13.07 -3.83
CA GLY A 30 -1.36 14.12 -4.55
C GLY A 30 -1.95 14.40 -5.93
N ASP A 31 -1.59 15.56 -6.48
CA ASP A 31 -2.12 16.06 -7.76
C ASP A 31 -1.55 15.32 -8.99
N ASP A 32 -0.47 14.56 -8.81
CA ASP A 32 0.13 13.74 -9.84
C ASP A 32 0.54 12.35 -9.32
N LYS A 33 0.86 11.48 -10.28
CA LYS A 33 1.29 10.11 -10.03
C LYS A 33 2.55 10.03 -9.18
N ALA A 34 3.53 10.91 -9.42
CA ALA A 34 4.81 10.88 -8.73
C ALA A 34 4.66 11.22 -7.24
N THR A 35 3.86 12.24 -6.95
CA THR A 35 3.52 12.70 -5.60
C THR A 35 2.74 11.62 -4.85
N SER A 36 1.71 11.06 -5.47
CA SER A 36 0.93 9.97 -4.88
C SER A 36 1.80 8.73 -4.59
N ASN A 37 2.70 8.36 -5.51
CA ASN A 37 3.64 7.25 -5.31
C ASN A 37 4.60 7.52 -4.16
N ALA A 38 5.12 8.76 -4.03
CA ALA A 38 6.02 9.13 -2.94
C ALA A 38 5.35 9.04 -1.55
N VAL A 39 4.07 9.42 -1.45
CA VAL A 39 3.27 9.28 -0.21
C VAL A 39 3.10 7.80 0.14
N LEU A 40 2.68 6.96 -0.82
CA LEU A 40 2.49 5.53 -0.59
C LEU A 40 3.79 4.80 -0.28
N GLN A 41 4.92 5.19 -0.88
CA GLN A 41 6.25 4.71 -0.46
C GLN A 41 6.57 5.08 0.99
N GLY A 42 6.11 6.24 1.46
CA GLY A 42 6.16 6.63 2.88
C GLY A 42 5.40 5.66 3.77
N TYR A 43 4.22 5.22 3.34
CA TYR A 43 3.43 4.22 4.09
C TYR A 43 4.11 2.85 4.12
N VAL A 44 4.84 2.49 3.06
CA VAL A 44 5.68 1.29 3.08
C VAL A 44 6.80 1.42 4.12
N ARG A 45 7.47 2.57 4.19
CA ARG A 45 8.53 2.83 5.18
C ARG A 45 8.04 2.80 6.62
N THR A 46 6.77 3.13 6.88
CA THR A 46 6.18 3.11 8.23
C THR A 46 5.41 1.83 8.55
N ASN A 47 5.49 0.81 7.69
CA ASN A 47 4.73 -0.45 7.78
C ASN A 47 3.20 -0.28 7.77
N ALA A 48 2.70 0.88 7.35
CA ALA A 48 1.26 1.12 7.15
C ALA A 48 0.74 0.47 5.86
N LEU A 49 1.64 0.16 4.92
CA LEU A 49 1.36 -0.52 3.66
C LEU A 49 2.46 -1.53 3.37
N SER A 50 2.12 -2.73 2.90
CA SER A 50 3.14 -3.69 2.47
C SER A 50 3.71 -3.31 1.09
N PRO A 51 4.95 -3.71 0.74
CA PRO A 51 5.48 -3.55 -0.62
C PRO A 51 4.56 -4.15 -1.70
N GLU A 52 3.90 -5.27 -1.42
CA GLU A 52 2.92 -5.88 -2.33
C GLU A 52 1.64 -5.03 -2.45
N GLY A 53 1.17 -4.46 -1.33
CA GLY A 53 0.05 -3.52 -1.31
C GLY A 53 0.35 -2.28 -2.15
N TYR A 54 1.57 -1.73 -2.04
CA TYR A 54 2.04 -0.64 -2.90
C TYR A 54 1.92 -1.00 -4.37
N LYS A 55 2.47 -2.16 -4.78
CA LYS A 55 2.38 -2.63 -6.16
C LYS A 55 0.93 -2.81 -6.64
N LYS A 56 0.04 -3.32 -5.79
CA LYS A 56 -1.39 -3.48 -6.11
C LYS A 56 -2.10 -2.14 -6.35
N ILE A 57 -1.67 -1.08 -5.66
CA ILE A 57 -2.25 0.27 -5.76
C ILE A 57 -1.66 1.01 -6.96
N THR A 58 -0.34 1.08 -7.08
CA THR A 58 0.36 1.95 -8.05
C THR A 58 0.70 1.26 -9.37
N GLY A 59 0.73 -0.08 -9.38
CA GLY A 59 1.26 -0.89 -10.48
C GLY A 59 2.79 -0.94 -10.55
N GLU A 60 3.49 -0.30 -9.62
CA GLU A 60 4.95 -0.20 -9.61
C GLU A 60 5.55 -1.04 -8.49
N ASP A 61 6.71 -1.63 -8.74
CA ASP A 61 7.48 -2.29 -7.70
C ASP A 61 7.98 -1.27 -6.68
N TYR A 62 7.96 -1.64 -5.40
CA TYR A 62 8.55 -0.81 -4.36
C TYR A 62 10.08 -0.90 -4.46
N GLU A 63 10.70 0.08 -5.10
CA GLU A 63 12.15 0.28 -5.04
C GLU A 63 12.51 0.96 -3.72
N GLY A 64 12.43 0.20 -2.63
CA GLY A 64 12.96 0.65 -1.36
C GLY A 64 14.45 0.88 -1.50
N SER A 65 14.93 2.08 -1.16
CA SER A 65 16.36 2.30 -0.97
C SER A 65 16.82 1.38 0.17
N THR A 66 17.33 0.19 -0.16
CA THR A 66 18.26 -0.54 0.69
C THR A 66 19.60 0.20 0.66
N SER A 67 19.60 1.44 1.15
CA SER A 67 20.80 2.19 1.49
C SER A 67 20.77 2.41 3.00
N GLN A 68 20.79 1.30 3.76
CA GLN A 68 21.48 1.32 5.03
C GLN A 68 22.97 1.14 4.70
N SER A 69 23.67 2.26 4.65
CA SER A 69 25.12 2.30 4.86
C SER A 69 25.42 2.11 6.35
#